data_AF-A0A0S3UAQ7-F1
#
_entry.id   AF-A0A0S3UAQ7-F1
#
_cell.length_a   1.000
_cell.length_b   1.000
_cell.length_c   1.000
_cell.angle_alpha   90.00
_cell.angle_beta   90.00
_cell.angle_gamma   90.00
#
_symmetry.space_group_name_H-M   'P 1'
#
loop_
_entity.id
_entity.type
_entity.pdbx_description
1 polymer ?
#
loop_
_entity_poly.entity_id
_entity_poly.type
_entity_poly.pdbx_seq_one_letter_code
_entity_poly.pdbx_strand_id
1 'polypeptide(L)'
;MHFTLLVISMSAAIAFRFAWKSRSADWNTRWQWALGAFLFSPLLLITSAIAILCMGPRGRMVHTWDGWGSYGIAIAFLTIGMILLVQLAIQVQRSLQKIHQLPEEIILSTPARLLEHSTPYIAQIGFWNPELVISEGLLDTLDESHLQVALTHEKAHRHYRDTFWFFWLGGLRRLTAWLPNTEALWQELIFLRELRADRWAAQQTDGLLLAEALLSIVSASQVESEPWMAALGDAIPQSRLNERIDALLDESEPVSDRSFTVWIWLSIVLLPLLMIPFHF
;
A
#
# COMPACT_ATOMS: atom_id res chain seq x y z
N MET A 1 -28.22 -6.92 19.62
CA MET A 1 -26.97 -6.13 19.75
C MET A 1 -25.92 -6.49 18.69
N HIS A 2 -25.75 -7.77 18.32
CA HIS A 2 -24.78 -8.15 17.27
C HIS A 2 -25.13 -7.60 15.88
N PHE A 3 -26.39 -7.73 15.46
CA PHE A 3 -26.84 -7.21 14.16
C PHE A 3 -26.71 -5.69 14.06
N THR A 4 -27.07 -4.96 15.12
CA THR A 4 -26.93 -3.49 15.18
C THR A 4 -25.47 -3.07 15.11
N LEU A 5 -24.55 -3.77 15.78
CA LEU A 5 -23.11 -3.51 15.69
C LEU A 5 -22.59 -3.73 14.26
N LEU A 6 -23.03 -4.80 13.59
CA LEU A 6 -22.67 -5.10 12.22
C LEU A 6 -23.15 -4.01 11.25
N VAL A 7 -24.42 -3.59 11.36
CA VAL A 7 -24.98 -2.53 10.52
C VAL A 7 -24.28 -1.19 10.76
N ILE A 8 -24.07 -0.81 12.02
CA ILE A 8 -23.39 0.46 12.36
C ILE A 8 -21.95 0.47 11.86
N SER A 9 -21.19 -0.61 12.08
CA SER A 9 -19.80 -0.72 11.63
C SER A 9 -19.70 -0.70 10.10
N MET A 10 -20.60 -1.40 9.40
CA MET A 10 -20.68 -1.39 7.95
C MET A 10 -21.01 0.00 7.40
N SER A 11 -22.04 0.66 7.93
CA SER A 11 -22.44 2.00 7.51
C SER A 11 -21.33 3.03 7.77
N ALA A 12 -20.66 2.95 8.92
CA ALA A 12 -19.53 3.81 9.25
C ALA A 12 -18.33 3.59 8.31
N ALA A 13 -17.99 2.33 8.03
CA ALA A 13 -16.92 1.97 7.07
C ALA A 13 -17.21 2.54 5.67
N ILE A 14 -18.43 2.38 5.17
CA ILE A 14 -18.85 2.92 3.86
C ILE A 14 -18.83 4.45 3.86
N ALA A 15 -19.42 5.09 4.87
CA ALA A 15 -19.47 6.55 4.95
C ALA A 15 -18.06 7.17 4.98
N PHE A 16 -17.14 6.55 5.72
CA PHE A 16 -15.76 7.04 5.82
C PHE A 16 -14.99 6.95 4.49
N ARG A 17 -15.26 5.92 3.67
CA ARG A 17 -14.70 5.83 2.30
C ARG A 17 -15.19 6.95 1.38
N PHE A 18 -16.42 7.43 1.54
CA PHE A 18 -16.96 8.56 0.79
C PHE A 18 -16.53 9.92 1.33
N ALA A 19 -16.17 10.00 2.62
CA ALA A 19 -15.66 11.23 3.22
C ALA A 19 -14.29 11.64 2.64
N TRP A 20 -13.53 10.69 2.10
CA TRP A 20 -12.29 10.99 1.38
C TRP A 20 -12.59 11.80 0.12
N LYS A 21 -12.01 13.00 0.05
CA LYS A 21 -11.99 13.84 -1.14
C LYS A 21 -10.54 14.06 -1.54
N SER A 22 -10.19 13.61 -2.75
CA SER A 22 -8.89 13.85 -3.36
C SER A 22 -8.83 15.27 -3.91
N ARG A 23 -8.43 16.27 -3.10
CA ARG A 23 -8.20 17.64 -3.61
C ARG A 23 -7.04 18.36 -2.90
N SER A 24 -6.09 18.81 -3.74
CA SER A 24 -5.15 19.95 -3.60
C SER A 24 -4.69 20.32 -2.18
N ALA A 25 -4.32 19.33 -1.39
CA ALA A 25 -3.71 19.53 -0.09
C ALA A 25 -2.21 19.18 -0.17
N ASP A 26 -1.46 19.64 0.82
CA ASP A 26 -0.08 19.22 1.02
C ASP A 26 0.03 17.70 1.14
N TRP A 27 1.22 17.17 0.87
CA TRP A 27 1.47 15.73 0.87
C TRP A 27 1.04 15.04 2.16
N ASN A 28 1.31 15.66 3.32
CA ASN A 28 1.07 15.05 4.62
C ASN A 28 -0.42 14.95 4.92
N THR A 29 -1.21 15.99 4.62
CA THR A 29 -2.67 15.93 4.70
C THR A 29 -3.23 14.85 3.77
N ARG A 30 -2.76 14.78 2.51
CA ARG A 30 -3.18 13.74 1.57
C ARG A 30 -2.87 12.34 2.08
N TRP A 31 -1.65 12.13 2.60
CA TRP A 31 -1.22 10.85 3.16
C TRP A 31 -2.09 10.43 4.34
N GLN A 32 -2.33 11.33 5.29
CA GLN A 32 -3.14 11.04 6.46
C GLN A 32 -4.59 10.70 6.11
N TRP A 33 -5.22 11.47 5.23
CA TRP A 33 -6.57 11.20 4.79
C TRP A 33 -6.68 9.91 3.98
N ALA A 34 -5.76 9.68 3.03
CA ALA A 34 -5.75 8.46 2.25
C ALA A 34 -5.51 7.24 3.14
N LEU A 35 -4.49 7.27 4.00
CA LEU A 35 -4.15 6.16 4.89
C LEU A 35 -5.25 5.93 5.93
N GLY A 36 -5.77 6.99 6.53
CA GLY A 36 -6.86 6.94 7.50
C GLY A 36 -8.12 6.35 6.90
N ALA A 37 -8.59 6.87 5.75
CA ALA A 37 -9.76 6.34 5.05
C ALA A 37 -9.58 4.88 4.62
N PHE A 38 -8.35 4.53 4.24
CA PHE A 38 -7.98 3.19 3.83
C PHE A 38 -7.96 2.19 4.99
N LEU A 39 -7.40 2.56 6.15
CA LEU A 39 -7.25 1.68 7.31
C LEU A 39 -8.51 1.61 8.19
N PHE A 40 -9.22 2.72 8.38
CA PHE A 40 -10.35 2.80 9.29
C PHE A 40 -11.42 1.73 8.98
N SER A 41 -11.81 1.67 7.71
CA SER A 41 -12.88 0.79 7.25
C SER A 41 -12.61 -0.71 7.48
N PRO A 42 -11.50 -1.30 6.97
CA PRO A 42 -11.23 -2.72 7.19
C PRO A 42 -10.99 -3.03 8.67
N LEU A 43 -10.28 -2.19 9.41
CA LEU A 43 -9.99 -2.47 10.81
C LEU A 43 -11.25 -2.41 11.67
N LEU A 44 -12.18 -1.48 11.40
CA LEU A 44 -13.47 -1.42 12.10
C LEU A 44 -14.30 -2.69 11.87
N LEU A 45 -14.30 -3.22 10.64
CA LEU A 45 -15.00 -4.47 10.32
C LEU A 45 -14.34 -5.69 10.99
N ILE A 46 -13.00 -5.77 10.98
CA ILE A 46 -12.25 -6.85 11.64
C ILE A 46 -12.51 -6.84 13.15
N THR A 47 -12.35 -5.70 13.81
CA THR A 47 -12.56 -5.57 15.25
C THR A 47 -14.02 -5.84 15.65
N SER A 48 -14.99 -5.39 14.85
CA SER A 48 -16.40 -5.71 15.05
C SER A 48 -16.69 -7.20 14.91
N ALA A 49 -16.11 -7.87 13.90
CA ALA A 49 -16.25 -9.30 13.72
C ALA A 49 -15.64 -10.08 14.89
N ILE A 50 -14.44 -9.69 15.36
CA ILE A 50 -13.79 -10.28 16.53
C ILE A 50 -14.67 -10.08 17.79
N ALA A 51 -15.21 -8.88 18.00
CA ALA A 51 -16.10 -8.61 19.13
C ALA A 51 -17.33 -9.52 19.13
N ILE A 52 -17.97 -9.70 17.97
CA ILE A 52 -19.12 -10.61 17.81
C ILE A 52 -18.73 -12.07 18.11
N LEU A 53 -17.53 -12.51 17.67
CA LEU A 53 -17.05 -13.86 18.00
C LEU A 53 -16.83 -14.05 19.50
N CYS A 54 -16.26 -13.07 20.18
CA CYS A 54 -16.01 -13.10 21.62
C CYS A 54 -17.32 -13.08 22.44
N MET A 55 -18.33 -12.33 21.99
CA MET A 55 -19.64 -12.26 22.65
C MET A 55 -20.45 -13.57 22.50
N GLY A 56 -20.15 -14.37 21.47
CA GLY A 56 -20.82 -15.64 21.19
C GLY A 56 -22.20 -15.49 20.54
N PRO A 57 -22.82 -16.59 20.07
CA PRO A 57 -24.10 -16.52 19.34
C PRO A 57 -25.33 -16.33 20.23
N ARG A 58 -25.21 -16.57 21.55
CA ARG A 58 -26.33 -16.56 22.52
C ARG A 58 -26.31 -15.29 23.36
N GLY A 59 -26.89 -14.20 22.84
CA GLY A 59 -27.14 -12.97 23.59
C GLY A 59 -28.50 -12.98 24.30
N ARG A 60 -28.63 -12.23 25.40
CA ARG A 60 -29.88 -12.12 26.20
C ARG A 60 -30.98 -11.26 25.57
N MET A 61 -30.76 -10.64 24.40
CA MET A 61 -31.71 -9.65 23.84
C MET A 61 -32.35 -10.04 22.49
N VAL A 62 -33.69 -10.06 22.55
CA VAL A 62 -34.76 -9.87 21.56
C VAL A 62 -35.01 -10.93 20.47
N HIS A 63 -34.02 -11.53 19.79
CA HIS A 63 -34.32 -12.64 18.87
C HIS A 63 -33.13 -13.59 18.70
N THR A 64 -33.35 -14.89 18.93
CA THR A 64 -32.33 -15.93 18.84
C THR A 64 -31.75 -16.12 17.43
N TRP A 65 -32.53 -15.80 16.40
CA TRP A 65 -32.11 -15.92 15.00
C TRP A 65 -31.08 -14.85 14.59
N ASP A 66 -31.18 -13.65 15.15
CA ASP A 66 -30.29 -12.52 14.81
C ASP A 66 -28.85 -12.73 15.31
N GLY A 67 -28.70 -13.45 16.43
CA GLY A 67 -27.40 -13.79 17.03
C GLY A 67 -26.60 -14.76 16.17
N TRP A 68 -27.23 -15.83 15.68
CA TRP A 68 -26.57 -16.84 14.85
C TRP A 68 -26.20 -16.32 13.47
N GLY A 69 -27.05 -15.51 12.83
CA GLY A 69 -26.77 -14.91 11.53
C GLY A 69 -25.54 -14.01 11.56
N SER A 70 -25.51 -13.07 12.51
CA SER A 70 -24.38 -12.13 12.66
C SER A 70 -23.08 -12.86 13.04
N TYR A 71 -23.17 -13.90 13.87
CA TYR A 71 -22.04 -14.75 14.24
C TYR A 71 -21.49 -15.51 13.02
N GLY A 72 -22.35 -16.11 12.20
CA GLY A 72 -21.96 -16.78 10.96
C GLY A 72 -21.25 -15.83 9.97
N ILE A 73 -21.77 -14.61 9.80
CA ILE A 73 -21.14 -13.59 8.95
C ILE A 73 -19.75 -13.21 9.49
N ALA A 74 -19.60 -13.03 10.80
CA ALA A 74 -18.31 -12.71 11.41
C ALA A 74 -17.27 -13.82 11.20
N ILE A 75 -17.66 -15.10 11.37
CA ILE A 75 -16.79 -16.25 11.08
C ILE A 75 -16.38 -16.25 9.60
N ALA A 76 -17.35 -16.12 8.70
CA ALA A 76 -17.08 -16.15 7.26
C ALA A 76 -16.12 -15.04 6.85
N PHE A 77 -16.34 -13.80 7.34
CA PHE A 77 -15.48 -12.66 7.06
C PHE A 77 -14.03 -12.87 7.54
N LEU A 78 -13.85 -13.33 8.79
CA LEU A 78 -12.51 -13.58 9.34
C LEU A 78 -11.82 -14.77 8.67
N THR A 79 -12.58 -15.81 8.30
CA THR A 79 -12.05 -16.96 7.56
C THR A 79 -11.56 -16.55 6.17
N ILE A 80 -12.33 -15.72 5.46
CA ILE A 80 -11.90 -15.13 4.17
C ILE A 80 -10.62 -14.32 4.37
N GLY A 81 -10.55 -13.48 5.39
CA GLY A 81 -9.33 -12.73 5.73
C GLY A 81 -8.12 -13.65 5.96
N MET A 82 -8.29 -14.74 6.71
CA MET A 82 -7.22 -15.70 6.95
C MET A 82 -6.77 -16.39 5.66
N ILE A 83 -7.70 -16.82 4.80
CA ILE A 83 -7.38 -17.43 3.50
C ILE A 83 -6.58 -16.45 2.63
N LEU A 84 -6.99 -15.18 2.58
CA LEU A 84 -6.28 -14.15 1.82
C LEU A 84 -4.85 -13.92 2.34
N LEU A 85 -4.65 -13.91 3.66
CA LEU A 85 -3.32 -13.78 4.26
C LEU A 85 -2.42 -14.97 3.89
N VAL A 86 -2.96 -16.20 3.92
CA VAL A 86 -2.21 -17.39 3.49
C VAL A 86 -1.84 -17.31 2.02
N GLN A 87 -2.77 -16.90 1.15
CA GLN A 87 -2.50 -16.71 -0.28
C GLN A 87 -1.41 -15.67 -0.54
N LEU A 88 -1.44 -14.54 0.19
CA LEU A 88 -0.42 -13.50 0.11
C LEU A 88 0.95 -13.99 0.59
N ALA A 89 1.00 -14.74 1.69
CA ALA A 89 2.24 -15.34 2.18
C ALA A 89 2.85 -16.30 1.16
N ILE A 90 2.03 -17.16 0.55
CA ILE A 90 2.46 -18.07 -0.52
C ILE A 90 2.97 -17.28 -1.73
N GLN A 91 2.28 -16.20 -2.13
CA GLN A 91 2.69 -15.35 -3.25
C GLN A 91 4.05 -14.71 -3.00
N VAL A 92 4.27 -14.16 -1.80
CA VAL A 92 5.56 -13.59 -1.40
C VAL A 92 6.66 -14.64 -1.42
N GLN A 93 6.40 -15.83 -0.86
CA GLN A 93 7.38 -16.91 -0.85
C GLN A 93 7.78 -17.32 -2.28
N ARG A 94 6.80 -17.47 -3.18
CA ARG A 94 7.07 -17.79 -4.59
C ARG A 94 7.86 -16.68 -5.29
N SER A 95 7.56 -15.41 -5.00
CA SER A 95 8.31 -14.28 -5.56
C SER A 95 9.76 -14.30 -5.10
N LEU A 96 10.00 -14.53 -3.81
CA LEU A 96 11.35 -14.64 -3.25
C LEU A 96 12.12 -15.80 -3.87
N GLN A 97 11.49 -16.97 -4.02
CA GLN A 97 12.11 -18.13 -4.68
C GLN A 97 12.55 -17.82 -6.11
N LYS A 98 11.73 -17.08 -6.88
CA LYS A 98 12.11 -16.66 -8.23
C LYS A 98 13.29 -15.71 -8.23
N ILE A 99 13.31 -14.75 -7.31
CA ILE A 99 14.38 -13.75 -7.22
C ILE A 99 15.70 -14.40 -6.80
N HIS A 100 15.67 -15.37 -5.88
CA HIS A 100 16.87 -16.11 -5.47
C HIS A 100 17.46 -16.99 -6.55
N GLN A 101 16.75 -17.24 -7.65
CA GLN A 101 17.28 -17.93 -8.83
C GLN A 101 17.97 -16.98 -9.79
N LEU A 102 17.77 -15.66 -9.66
CA LEU A 102 18.44 -14.66 -10.49
C LEU A 102 19.91 -14.50 -10.06
N PRO A 103 20.83 -14.29 -11.01
CA PRO A 103 22.22 -14.04 -10.70
C PRO A 103 22.40 -12.78 -9.84
N GLU A 104 23.32 -12.84 -8.88
CA GLU A 104 23.73 -11.66 -8.09
C GLU A 104 24.87 -10.95 -8.77
N GLU A 105 24.74 -9.63 -8.92
CA GLU A 105 25.80 -8.77 -9.42
C GLU A 105 25.96 -7.53 -8.54
N ILE A 106 27.15 -6.94 -8.55
CA ILE A 106 27.44 -5.70 -7.82
C ILE A 106 27.34 -4.55 -8.82
N ILE A 107 26.25 -3.78 -8.73
CA ILE A 107 25.99 -2.62 -9.60
C ILE A 107 26.25 -1.36 -8.75
N LEU A 108 27.25 -0.56 -9.14
CA LEU A 108 27.67 0.65 -8.41
C LEU A 108 27.82 0.43 -6.90
N SER A 109 28.56 -0.62 -6.53
CA SER A 109 28.78 -1.04 -5.12
C SER A 109 27.52 -1.49 -4.36
N THR A 110 26.41 -1.74 -5.06
CA THR A 110 25.15 -2.22 -4.48
C THR A 110 24.86 -3.64 -5.00
N PRO A 111 24.66 -4.64 -4.13
CA PRO A 111 24.26 -5.97 -4.58
C PRO A 111 22.85 -5.93 -5.14
N ALA A 112 22.68 -6.48 -6.35
CA ALA A 112 21.43 -6.52 -7.09
C ALA A 112 21.25 -7.89 -7.77
N ARG A 113 19.99 -8.26 -7.98
CA ARG A 113 19.59 -9.43 -8.76
C ARG A 113 19.32 -8.98 -10.19
N LEU A 114 20.04 -9.55 -11.15
CA LEU A 114 19.90 -9.18 -12.56
C LEU A 114 18.75 -9.97 -13.20
N LEU A 115 17.83 -9.25 -13.84
CA LEU A 115 16.72 -9.79 -14.61
C LEU A 115 17.03 -9.67 -16.11
N GLU A 116 17.14 -10.80 -16.79
CA GLU A 116 17.33 -10.88 -18.24
C GLU A 116 16.05 -10.44 -18.98
N HIS A 117 15.86 -9.12 -19.12
CA HIS A 117 14.70 -8.52 -19.77
C HIS A 117 15.06 -7.15 -20.37
N SER A 118 14.57 -6.85 -21.58
CA SER A 118 14.86 -5.62 -22.34
C SER A 118 14.12 -4.38 -21.82
N THR A 119 12.96 -4.56 -21.22
CA THR A 119 12.22 -3.44 -20.61
C THR A 119 12.93 -2.93 -19.35
N PRO A 120 13.16 -1.61 -19.21
CA PRO A 120 13.77 -1.03 -18.02
C PRO A 120 12.94 -1.29 -16.76
N TYR A 121 13.56 -1.92 -15.78
CA TYR A 121 12.92 -2.28 -14.53
C TYR A 121 13.92 -2.18 -13.38
N ILE A 122 13.48 -1.53 -12.31
CA ILE A 122 14.19 -1.45 -11.04
C ILE A 122 13.17 -1.48 -9.91
N ALA A 123 13.41 -2.30 -8.89
CA ALA A 123 12.57 -2.33 -7.70
C ALA A 123 13.23 -3.03 -6.51
N GLN A 124 12.86 -2.62 -5.30
CA GLN A 124 13.00 -3.44 -4.09
C GLN A 124 11.92 -4.52 -4.03
N ILE A 125 12.31 -5.80 -4.09
CA ILE A 125 11.37 -6.92 -3.98
C ILE A 125 11.66 -7.79 -2.76
N GLY A 126 10.61 -8.11 -2.01
CA GLY A 126 10.66 -9.01 -0.86
C GLY A 126 9.65 -8.60 0.20
N PHE A 127 9.94 -8.93 1.45
CA PHE A 127 9.08 -8.59 2.59
C PHE A 127 9.83 -7.79 3.66
N TRP A 128 10.58 -8.46 4.55
CA TRP A 128 11.26 -7.79 5.66
C TRP A 128 12.63 -7.20 5.27
N ASN A 129 13.39 -7.95 4.48
CA ASN A 129 14.68 -7.58 3.91
C ASN A 129 14.56 -7.67 2.38
N PRO A 130 14.04 -6.63 1.72
CA PRO A 130 13.88 -6.66 0.27
C PRO A 130 15.24 -6.61 -0.43
N GLU A 131 15.34 -7.33 -1.55
CA GLU A 131 16.49 -7.37 -2.44
C GLU A 131 16.24 -6.44 -3.63
N LEU A 132 17.29 -5.80 -4.11
CA LEU A 132 17.22 -4.95 -5.29
C LEU A 132 17.20 -5.83 -6.54
N VAL A 133 16.23 -5.63 -7.42
CA VAL A 133 16.14 -6.30 -8.73
C VAL A 133 16.28 -5.24 -9.81
N ILE A 134 17.15 -5.50 -10.78
CA ILE A 134 17.45 -4.60 -11.92
C ILE A 134 17.37 -5.42 -13.20
N SER A 135 16.76 -4.88 -14.27
CA SER A 135 16.81 -5.50 -15.59
C SER A 135 18.01 -5.04 -16.42
N GLU A 136 18.44 -5.89 -17.36
CA GLU A 136 19.44 -5.52 -18.38
C GLU A 136 19.00 -4.28 -19.16
N GLY A 137 17.71 -4.20 -19.53
CA GLY A 137 17.12 -3.04 -20.19
C GLY A 137 17.31 -1.73 -19.44
N LEU A 138 17.32 -1.74 -18.11
CA LEU A 138 17.59 -0.55 -17.31
C LEU A 138 19.04 -0.10 -17.48
N LEU A 139 19.98 -1.04 -17.46
CA LEU A 139 21.41 -0.78 -17.62
C LEU A 139 21.74 -0.27 -19.02
N ASP A 140 21.00 -0.71 -20.03
CA ASP A 140 21.11 -0.23 -21.41
C ASP A 140 20.47 1.17 -21.59
N THR A 141 19.49 1.52 -20.76
CA THR A 141 18.72 2.77 -20.87
C THR A 141 19.37 3.93 -20.11
N LEU A 142 19.96 3.66 -18.94
CA LEU A 142 20.49 4.70 -18.06
C LEU A 142 22.02 4.69 -18.06
N ASP A 143 22.62 5.87 -18.19
CA ASP A 143 24.05 6.03 -17.90
C ASP A 143 24.32 5.90 -16.38
N GLU A 144 25.61 5.87 -16.02
CA GLU A 144 26.05 5.70 -14.64
C GLU A 144 25.45 6.73 -13.66
N SER A 145 25.32 7.99 -14.09
CA SER A 145 24.80 9.06 -13.24
C SER A 145 23.29 8.93 -13.00
N HIS A 146 22.53 8.62 -14.05
CA HIS A 146 21.11 8.33 -13.97
C HIS A 146 20.82 7.05 -13.19
N LEU A 147 21.65 6.02 -13.33
CA LEU A 147 21.53 4.79 -12.56
C LEU A 147 21.79 5.04 -11.07
N GLN A 148 22.76 5.89 -10.72
CA GLN A 148 23.05 6.24 -9.32
C GLN A 148 21.87 6.93 -8.63
N VAL A 149 21.18 7.85 -9.31
CA VAL A 149 19.99 8.50 -8.73
C VAL A 149 18.80 7.55 -8.64
N ALA A 150 18.59 6.66 -9.62
CA ALA A 150 17.57 5.61 -9.55
C ALA A 150 17.82 4.62 -8.40
N LEU A 151 19.07 4.21 -8.18
CA LEU A 151 19.47 3.40 -7.01
C LEU A 151 19.20 4.15 -5.69
N THR A 152 19.38 5.47 -5.67
CA THR A 152 19.08 6.29 -4.50
C THR A 152 17.58 6.33 -4.24
N HIS A 153 16.74 6.45 -5.27
CA HIS A 153 15.29 6.28 -5.14
C HIS A 153 14.91 4.94 -4.50
N GLU A 154 15.49 3.83 -4.98
CA GLU A 154 15.22 2.51 -4.39
C GLU A 154 15.68 2.35 -2.94
N LYS A 155 16.77 3.02 -2.55
CA LYS A 155 17.20 3.06 -1.14
C LYS A 155 16.14 3.71 -0.26
N ALA A 156 15.34 4.65 -0.78
CA ALA A 156 14.21 5.24 -0.04
C ALA A 156 13.17 4.18 0.32
N HIS A 157 12.78 3.33 -0.64
CA HIS A 157 11.81 2.26 -0.39
C HIS A 157 12.30 1.26 0.66
N ARG A 158 13.60 0.95 0.66
CA ARG A 158 14.23 0.15 1.70
C ARG A 158 14.24 0.87 3.05
N HIS A 159 14.60 2.15 3.09
CA HIS A 159 14.64 2.98 4.29
C HIS A 159 13.26 3.04 4.98
N TYR A 160 12.20 3.26 4.22
CA TYR A 160 10.83 3.33 4.73
C TYR A 160 10.13 1.96 4.89
N ARG A 161 10.79 0.87 4.49
CA ARG A 161 10.27 -0.51 4.54
C ARG A 161 8.96 -0.66 3.76
N ASP A 162 8.92 -0.10 2.57
CA ASP A 162 7.68 0.01 1.80
C ASP A 162 7.10 -1.33 1.40
N THR A 163 7.96 -2.29 1.05
CA THR A 163 7.56 -3.68 0.78
C THR A 163 6.80 -4.31 1.96
N PHE A 164 7.25 -4.06 3.19
CA PHE A 164 6.60 -4.58 4.40
C PHE A 164 5.24 -3.93 4.66
N TRP A 165 5.16 -2.59 4.63
CA TRP A 165 3.91 -1.89 4.92
C TRP A 165 2.87 -2.10 3.83
N PHE A 166 3.27 -2.02 2.55
CA PHE A 166 2.36 -2.19 1.42
C PHE A 166 1.93 -3.65 1.23
N PHE A 167 2.64 -4.64 1.78
CA PHE A 167 2.13 -6.01 1.90
C PHE A 167 0.85 -6.06 2.74
N TRP A 168 0.87 -5.48 3.94
CA TRP A 168 -0.30 -5.46 4.82
C TRP A 168 -1.44 -4.62 4.24
N LEU A 169 -1.14 -3.43 3.71
CA LEU A 169 -2.13 -2.59 3.04
C LEU A 169 -2.74 -3.29 1.82
N GLY A 170 -1.93 -4.02 1.03
CA GLY A 170 -2.40 -4.85 -0.08
C GLY A 170 -3.33 -5.98 0.37
N GLY A 171 -3.08 -6.58 1.55
CA GLY A 171 -3.99 -7.53 2.17
C GLY A 171 -5.34 -6.91 2.53
N LEU A 172 -5.32 -5.73 3.14
CA LEU A 172 -6.55 -4.99 3.44
C LEU A 172 -7.29 -4.56 2.17
N ARG A 173 -6.59 -4.14 1.11
CA ARG A 173 -7.16 -3.86 -0.22
C ARG A 173 -7.97 -5.05 -0.71
N ARG A 174 -7.38 -6.26 -0.68
CA ARG A 174 -8.05 -7.49 -1.15
C ARG A 174 -9.27 -7.84 -0.29
N LEU A 175 -9.13 -7.76 1.04
CA LEU A 175 -10.21 -8.08 1.97
C LEU A 175 -11.43 -7.14 1.80
N THR A 176 -11.18 -5.86 1.52
CA THR A 176 -12.24 -4.85 1.36
C THR A 176 -12.37 -4.33 -0.06
N ALA A 177 -12.02 -5.11 -1.08
CA ALA A 177 -12.09 -4.67 -2.48
C ALA A 177 -13.52 -4.27 -2.91
N TRP A 178 -14.53 -4.80 -2.21
CA TRP A 178 -15.95 -4.48 -2.39
C TRP A 178 -16.40 -3.16 -1.75
N LEU A 179 -15.56 -2.50 -0.93
CA LEU A 179 -15.88 -1.19 -0.37
C LEU A 179 -15.64 -0.07 -1.39
N PRO A 180 -16.46 1.00 -1.37
CA PRO A 180 -16.28 2.16 -2.25
C PRO A 180 -14.89 2.77 -2.15
N ASN A 181 -14.40 3.34 -3.25
CA ASN A 181 -13.12 4.07 -3.33
C ASN A 181 -11.87 3.28 -2.89
N THR A 182 -11.95 1.97 -2.66
CA THR A 182 -10.79 1.16 -2.21
C THR A 182 -9.63 1.24 -3.20
N GLU A 183 -9.93 1.12 -4.50
CA GLU A 183 -8.91 1.21 -5.54
C GLU A 183 -8.34 2.62 -5.68
N ALA A 184 -9.19 3.64 -5.69
CA ALA A 184 -8.74 5.03 -5.79
C ALA A 184 -7.84 5.43 -4.59
N LEU A 185 -8.20 5.02 -3.38
CA LEU A 185 -7.36 5.21 -2.18
C LEU A 185 -6.05 4.44 -2.27
N TRP A 186 -6.08 3.20 -2.75
CA TRP A 186 -4.88 2.40 -2.96
C TRP A 186 -3.92 3.07 -3.95
N GLN A 187 -4.44 3.52 -5.09
CA GLN A 187 -3.66 4.21 -6.10
C GLN A 187 -3.09 5.53 -5.57
N GLU A 188 -3.84 6.28 -4.76
CA GLU A 188 -3.32 7.48 -4.09
C GLU A 188 -2.19 7.15 -3.10
N LEU A 189 -2.32 6.07 -2.31
CA LEU A 189 -1.28 5.65 -1.39
C LEU A 189 0.01 5.22 -2.10
N ILE A 190 -0.11 4.48 -3.22
CA ILE A 190 1.05 4.18 -4.07
C ILE A 190 1.68 5.47 -4.57
N PHE A 191 0.89 6.39 -5.11
CA PHE A 191 1.41 7.64 -5.64
C PHE A 191 2.15 8.47 -4.58
N LEU A 192 1.56 8.63 -3.39
CA LEU A 192 2.20 9.38 -2.31
C LEU A 192 3.45 8.68 -1.75
N ARG A 193 3.52 7.35 -1.84
CA ARG A 193 4.72 6.56 -1.53
C ARG A 193 5.86 6.93 -2.49
N GLU A 194 5.59 6.96 -3.79
CA GLU A 194 6.57 7.37 -4.82
C GLU A 194 7.05 8.80 -4.57
N LEU A 195 6.12 9.74 -4.33
CA LEU A 195 6.46 11.13 -4.09
C LEU A 195 7.34 11.34 -2.84
N ARG A 196 7.18 10.49 -1.82
CA ARG A 196 8.06 10.46 -0.64
C ARG A 196 9.43 9.88 -0.97
N ALA A 197 9.50 8.83 -1.79
CA ALA A 197 10.76 8.24 -2.22
C ALA A 197 11.57 9.22 -3.09
N ASP A 198 10.90 9.92 -4.02
CA ASP A 198 11.48 10.98 -4.85
C ASP A 198 12.11 12.08 -4.00
N ARG A 199 11.37 12.64 -3.04
CA ARG A 199 11.90 13.67 -2.13
C ARG A 199 13.07 13.19 -1.30
N TRP A 200 13.02 11.95 -0.82
CA TRP A 200 14.12 11.38 -0.05
C TRP A 200 15.39 11.26 -0.91
N ALA A 201 15.25 10.85 -2.17
CA ALA A 201 16.38 10.77 -3.10
C ALA A 201 16.91 12.15 -3.50
N ALA A 202 16.02 13.11 -3.81
CA ALA A 202 16.39 14.49 -4.14
C ALA A 202 17.12 15.24 -3.01
N GLN A 203 17.00 14.79 -1.76
CA GLN A 203 17.81 15.32 -0.65
C GLN A 203 19.27 14.84 -0.65
N GLN A 204 19.58 13.80 -1.43
CA GLN A 204 20.89 13.14 -1.47
C GLN A 204 21.55 13.21 -2.86
N THR A 205 20.78 13.55 -3.89
CA THR A 205 21.21 13.63 -5.29
C THR A 205 20.58 14.84 -5.97
N ASP A 206 21.03 15.17 -7.17
CA ASP A 206 20.39 16.20 -7.99
C ASP A 206 18.96 15.80 -8.37
N GLY A 207 17.98 16.64 -8.02
CA GLY A 207 16.56 16.43 -8.31
C GLY A 207 16.24 16.48 -9.80
N LEU A 208 16.96 17.29 -10.59
CA LEU A 208 16.80 17.34 -12.04
C LEU A 208 17.25 16.03 -12.68
N LEU A 209 18.42 15.53 -12.29
CA LEU A 209 18.95 14.25 -12.77
C LEU A 209 18.02 13.08 -12.42
N LEU A 210 17.39 13.12 -11.24
CA LEU A 210 16.39 12.13 -10.84
C LEU A 210 15.12 12.22 -11.72
N ALA A 211 14.67 13.42 -12.07
CA ALA A 211 13.55 13.62 -12.98
C ALA A 211 13.87 13.13 -14.41
N GLU A 212 15.09 13.37 -14.89
CA GLU A 212 15.59 12.85 -16.18
C GLU A 212 15.63 11.32 -16.19
N ALA A 213 16.11 10.70 -15.11
CA ALA A 213 16.15 9.24 -14.97
C ALA A 213 14.72 8.65 -14.98
N LEU A 214 13.80 9.25 -14.21
CA LEU A 214 12.39 8.85 -14.17
C LEU A 214 11.74 8.92 -15.57
N LEU A 215 11.95 10.02 -16.28
CA LEU A 215 11.40 10.22 -17.61
C LEU A 215 11.96 9.20 -18.61
N SER A 216 13.26 8.89 -18.51
CA SER A 216 13.94 7.91 -19.36
C SER A 216 13.37 6.50 -19.17
N ILE A 217 13.21 6.06 -17.92
CA ILE A 217 12.62 4.75 -17.58
C ILE A 217 11.18 4.65 -18.13
N VAL A 218 10.35 5.67 -17.88
CA VAL A 218 8.94 5.65 -18.29
C VAL A 218 8.80 5.69 -19.81
N SER A 219 9.63 6.49 -20.49
CA SER A 219 9.59 6.61 -21.95
C SER A 219 9.99 5.31 -22.63
N ALA A 220 11.03 4.64 -22.15
CA ALA A 220 11.46 3.35 -22.67
C ALA A 220 10.45 2.22 -22.38
N SER A 221 9.78 2.26 -21.22
CA SER A 221 8.75 1.26 -20.85
C SER A 221 7.48 1.35 -21.69
N GLN A 222 7.13 2.53 -22.24
CA GLN A 222 5.94 2.69 -23.08
C GLN A 222 6.08 2.06 -24.47
N VAL A 223 7.32 1.80 -24.91
CA VAL A 223 7.62 1.24 -26.24
C VAL A 223 7.39 -0.28 -26.25
N GLU A 224 7.54 -0.96 -25.11
CA GLU A 224 7.44 -2.41 -24.97
C GLU A 224 6.19 -2.79 -24.15
N SER A 225 5.02 -2.79 -24.79
CA SER A 225 3.75 -3.16 -24.15
C SER A 225 3.59 -4.67 -24.01
N GLU A 226 4.32 -5.30 -23.08
CA GLU A 226 4.15 -6.73 -22.76
C GLU A 226 3.14 -6.96 -21.60
N PRO A 227 2.23 -7.96 -21.68
CA PRO A 227 1.13 -8.15 -20.73
C PRO A 227 1.53 -8.42 -19.27
N TRP A 228 2.76 -8.88 -19.01
CA TRP A 228 3.22 -9.18 -17.65
C TRP A 228 3.56 -7.93 -16.82
N MET A 229 3.80 -6.79 -17.48
CA MET A 229 4.07 -5.48 -16.84
C MET A 229 2.85 -4.94 -16.08
N ALA A 230 1.63 -5.28 -16.51
CA ALA A 230 0.39 -4.89 -15.82
C ALA A 230 0.28 -5.47 -14.39
N ALA A 231 1.04 -6.52 -14.07
CA ALA A 231 1.08 -7.10 -12.73
C ALA A 231 2.10 -6.39 -11.80
N LEU A 232 3.01 -5.58 -12.35
CA LEU A 232 4.14 -4.96 -11.64
C LEU A 232 4.03 -3.44 -11.55
N GLY A 233 3.32 -2.79 -12.47
CA GLY A 233 2.96 -1.38 -12.38
C GLY A 233 1.73 -1.11 -13.24
N ASP A 234 0.61 -0.74 -12.61
CA ASP A 234 -0.49 -0.10 -13.36
C ASP A 234 0.10 1.10 -14.09
N ALA A 235 -0.21 1.23 -15.38
CA ALA A 235 0.24 2.34 -16.22
C ALA A 235 0.06 3.66 -15.46
N ILE A 236 1.18 4.30 -15.09
CA ILE A 236 1.16 5.54 -14.32
C ILE A 236 0.42 6.57 -15.18
N PRO A 237 -0.73 7.11 -14.74
CA PRO A 237 -1.39 8.20 -15.45
C PRO A 237 -0.39 9.32 -15.69
N GLN A 238 -0.30 9.85 -16.92
CA GLN A 238 0.65 10.93 -17.26
C GLN A 238 0.60 12.12 -16.29
N SER A 239 -0.59 12.42 -15.75
CA SER A 239 -0.76 13.45 -14.72
C SER A 239 0.05 13.20 -13.44
N ARG A 240 0.22 11.94 -13.03
CA ARG A 240 1.01 11.56 -11.85
C ARG A 240 2.51 11.62 -12.13
N LEU A 241 2.92 11.28 -13.34
CA LEU A 241 4.32 11.47 -13.75
C LEU A 241 4.70 12.95 -13.68
N ASN A 242 3.87 13.81 -14.27
CA ASN A 242 4.09 15.26 -14.24
C ASN A 242 4.14 15.78 -12.80
N GLU A 243 3.23 15.34 -11.92
CA GLU A 243 3.24 15.77 -10.52
C GLU A 243 4.52 15.35 -9.76
N ARG A 244 5.10 14.18 -10.08
CA ARG A 244 6.41 13.77 -9.53
C ARG A 244 7.54 14.65 -10.04
N ILE A 245 7.56 14.93 -11.35
CA ILE A 245 8.57 15.79 -11.98
C ILE A 245 8.48 17.21 -11.41
N ASP A 246 7.28 17.80 -11.37
CA ASP A 246 7.04 19.13 -10.81
C ASP A 246 7.53 19.20 -9.36
N ALA A 247 7.26 18.18 -8.54
CA ALA A 247 7.70 18.12 -7.16
C ALA A 247 9.22 17.89 -6.98
N LEU A 248 9.92 17.36 -7.99
CA LEU A 248 11.38 17.23 -7.99
C LEU A 248 12.07 18.54 -8.40
N LEU A 249 11.42 19.32 -9.25
CA LEU A 249 11.91 20.62 -9.72
C LEU A 249 11.58 21.77 -8.75
N ASP A 250 10.56 21.59 -7.91
CA ASP A 250 10.20 22.55 -6.87
C ASP A 250 11.11 22.35 -5.65
N GLU A 251 12.05 23.28 -5.43
CA GLU A 251 12.99 23.29 -4.29
C GLU A 251 12.32 23.58 -2.93
N SER A 252 10.99 23.70 -2.88
CA SER A 252 10.30 24.08 -1.65
C SER A 252 10.43 23.05 -0.52
N GLU A 253 10.79 23.57 0.66
CA GLU A 253 11.13 22.80 1.86
C GLU A 253 10.03 21.82 2.33
N PRO A 254 10.42 20.70 3.00
CA PRO A 254 9.51 19.63 3.36
C PRO A 254 8.41 20.11 4.33
N VAL A 255 7.16 19.84 3.96
CA VAL A 255 6.00 20.03 4.84
C VAL A 255 6.07 19.04 6.00
N SER A 256 6.69 19.47 7.09
CA SER A 256 6.53 18.84 8.40
C SER A 256 5.27 19.40 9.05
N ASP A 257 4.32 18.53 9.37
CA ASP A 257 3.66 18.64 10.66
C ASP A 257 3.06 17.30 11.10
N ARG A 258 3.49 16.81 12.26
CA ARG A 258 2.92 15.60 12.87
C ARG A 258 1.47 15.90 13.25
N SER A 259 0.51 15.50 12.42
CA SER A 259 -0.90 15.54 12.80
C SER A 259 -1.32 14.21 13.43
N PHE A 260 -1.98 14.32 14.58
CA PHE A 260 -2.46 13.19 15.39
C PHE A 260 -3.77 12.59 14.86
N THR A 261 -4.30 13.10 13.75
CA THR A 261 -5.67 12.80 13.30
C THR A 261 -5.88 11.32 12.97
N VAL A 262 -4.90 10.67 12.32
CA VAL A 262 -4.98 9.22 12.02
C VAL A 262 -5.08 8.39 13.30
N TRP A 263 -4.37 8.78 14.36
CA TRP A 263 -4.41 8.08 15.65
C TRP A 263 -5.77 8.20 16.35
N ILE A 264 -6.45 9.34 16.19
CA ILE A 264 -7.82 9.51 16.69
C ILE A 264 -8.78 8.55 15.98
N TRP A 265 -8.68 8.41 14.66
CA TRP A 265 -9.53 7.46 13.94
C TRP A 265 -9.22 6.01 14.29
N LEU A 266 -7.94 5.67 14.47
CA LEU A 266 -7.51 4.33 14.89
C LEU A 266 -7.98 3.97 16.31
N SER A 267 -8.16 4.94 17.22
CA SER A 267 -8.71 4.65 18.55
C SER A 267 -10.20 4.30 18.48
N ILE A 268 -10.97 4.97 17.62
CA ILE A 268 -12.40 4.70 17.38
C ILE A 268 -12.61 3.27 16.86
N VAL A 269 -11.70 2.78 16.02
CA VAL A 269 -11.72 1.41 15.49
C VAL A 269 -11.70 0.35 16.60
N LEU A 270 -11.15 0.64 17.79
CA LEU A 270 -11.07 -0.32 18.89
C LEU A 270 -12.34 -0.35 19.77
N LEU A 271 -13.28 0.58 19.58
CA LEU A 271 -14.51 0.65 20.37
C LEU A 271 -15.33 -0.65 20.41
N PRO A 272 -15.49 -1.41 19.30
CA PRO A 272 -16.23 -2.68 19.34
C PRO A 272 -15.64 -3.68 20.35
N LEU A 273 -14.32 -3.71 20.51
CA LEU A 273 -13.64 -4.59 21.46
C LEU A 273 -13.88 -4.16 22.92
N LEU A 274 -13.95 -2.85 23.16
CA LEU A 274 -14.24 -2.30 24.49
C LEU A 274 -15.67 -2.58 24.97
N MET A 275 -16.58 -2.94 24.06
CA MET A 275 -17.95 -3.32 24.41
C MET A 275 -18.06 -4.78 24.88
N ILE A 276 -17.04 -5.62 24.69
CA ILE A 276 -17.05 -7.04 25.08
C ILE A 276 -17.36 -7.24 26.58
N PRO A 277 -16.72 -6.53 27.54
CA PRO A 277 -16.97 -6.74 28.96
C PRO A 277 -18.39 -6.38 29.40
N PHE A 278 -19.05 -5.47 28.69
CA PHE A 278 -20.41 -5.01 29.02
C PHE A 278 -21.51 -5.91 28.45
N HIS A 279 -21.14 -6.95 27.69
CA HIS A 279 -22.09 -7.89 27.08
C HIS A 279 -22.52 -9.04 28.03
N PHE A 280 -21.67 -9.40 29.00
CA PHE A 280 -21.87 -10.55 29.89
C PHE A 280 -22.73 -10.23 31.13
#